data_AF-A0A645I4G0-F1
#
_entry.id   AF-A0A645I4G0-F1
#
_cell.length_a   1.000
_cell.length_b   1.000
_cell.length_c   1.000
_cell.angle_alpha   90.00
_cell.angle_beta   90.00
_cell.angle_gamma   90.00
#
_symmetry.space_group_name_H-M   'P 1'
#
loop_
_entity.id
_entity.type
_entity.pdbx_description
1 polymer ?
#
loop_
_entity_poly.entity_id
_entity_poly.type
_entity_poly.pdbx_seq_one_letter_code
_entity_poly.pdbx_strand_id
1 'polypeptide(L)' 'MILRLIEGNLVPVACLEDDQNQCPRCDHCATLDVWKQIDEAVNNVVDHITLADLVKKQEVIL' A
#
# COMPACT_ATOMS: atom_id res chain seq x y z
N MET A 1 10.04 0.28 5.24
CA MET A 1 10.07 -0.89 4.34
C MET A 1 10.84 -0.55 3.07
N ILE A 2 11.56 -1.49 2.45
CA ILE A 2 12.42 -1.24 1.27
C ILE A 2 11.66 -0.59 0.12
N LEU A 3 10.47 -1.10 -0.24
CA LEU A 3 9.69 -0.52 -1.34
C LEU A 3 9.35 0.96 -1.11
N ARG A 4 9.03 1.36 0.13
CA ARG A 4 8.74 2.77 0.44
C ARG A 4 9.96 3.69 0.36
N LEU A 5 11.17 3.14 0.47
CA LEU A 5 12.40 3.92 0.30
C LEU A 5 12.75 4.14 -1.18
N ILE A 6 12.34 3.24 -2.07
CA ILE A 6 12.68 3.30 -3.50
C ILE A 6 11.55 3.87 -4.36
N GLU A 7 10.30 3.55 -4.05
CA GLU A 7 9.11 3.99 -4.80
C GLU A 7 8.41 5.20 -4.15
N GLY A 8 8.70 5.49 -2.88
CA GLY A 8 7.98 6.49 -2.10
C GLY A 8 6.70 5.94 -1.45
N ASN A 9 5.68 6.78 -1.32
CA ASN A 9 4.39 6.36 -0.77
C ASN A 9 3.71 5.37 -1.74
N LEU A 10 3.17 4.27 -1.22
CA LEU A 10 2.49 3.22 -2.00
C LEU A 10 0.96 3.38 -2.04
N VAL A 11 0.44 4.54 -1.64
CA VAL A 11 -0.99 4.83 -1.70
C VAL A 11 -1.54 4.67 -3.12
N PRO A 12 -2.72 4.06 -3.29
CA PRO A 12 -3.27 3.77 -4.61
C PRO A 12 -3.88 5.02 -5.29
N VAL A 13 -4.10 6.10 -4.55
CA VAL A 13 -4.69 7.34 -5.04
C VAL A 13 -4.18 8.53 -4.24
N ALA A 14 -4.00 9.68 -4.89
CA ALA A 14 -3.51 10.92 -4.26
C ALA A 14 -4.38 11.39 -3.06
N CYS A 15 -5.66 10.99 -3.00
CA CYS A 15 -6.53 11.32 -1.87
C CYS A 15 -6.08 10.72 -0.52
N LEU A 16 -5.17 9.75 -0.53
CA LEU A 16 -4.67 9.06 0.67
C LEU A 16 -3.19 9.41 0.97
N GLU A 17 -2.61 10.38 0.25
CA GLU A 17 -1.19 10.68 0.34
C GLU A 17 -0.78 11.38 1.63
N ASP A 18 -1.68 12.19 2.20
CA ASP A 18 -1.49 12.93 3.45
C ASP A 18 -2.16 12.22 4.65
N ASP A 19 -1.65 12.46 5.86
CA ASP A 19 -2.25 11.97 7.12
C ASP A 19 -3.72 12.40 7.28
N GLN A 20 -4.05 13.61 6.82
CA GLN A 20 -5.40 14.11 6.71
C GLN A 20 -5.75 14.29 5.24
N ASN A 21 -6.82 13.62 4.79
CA ASN A 21 -7.28 13.70 3.41
C ASN A 21 -7.64 15.16 3.02
N GLN A 22 -6.88 15.72 2.08
CA GLN A 22 -7.06 17.10 1.58
C GLN A 22 -8.02 17.20 0.38
N CYS A 23 -8.61 16.10 -0.07
CA CYS A 23 -9.50 16.10 -1.21
C CYS A 23 -10.82 16.81 -0.86
N PRO A 24 -11.20 17.90 -1.53
CA PRO A 24 -12.43 18.66 -1.21
C PRO A 24 -13.72 17.86 -1.49
N ARG A 25 -13.60 16.70 -2.14
CA ARG A 25 -14.72 15.81 -2.47
C ARG A 25 -14.81 14.60 -1.53
N CYS A 26 -13.90 14.45 -0.55
CA CYS A 26 -13.76 13.23 0.25
C CYS A 26 -15.08 12.83 0.94
N ASP A 27 -15.83 13.80 1.47
CA ASP A 27 -17.10 13.58 2.17
C ASP A 27 -18.21 12.95 1.32
N HIS A 28 -18.12 13.06 -0.02
CA HIS A 28 -19.16 12.61 -0.96
C HIS A 28 -18.58 11.65 -2.02
N CYS A 29 -17.35 11.18 -1.83
CA CYS A 29 -16.66 10.30 -2.75
C CYS A 29 -16.96 8.83 -2.41
N ALA A 30 -17.98 8.24 -3.02
CA ALA A 30 -18.37 6.85 -2.76
C ALA A 30 -17.23 5.83 -2.99
N THR A 31 -16.30 6.14 -3.90
CA THR A 31 -15.14 5.28 -4.18
C THR A 31 -14.00 5.41 -3.18
N LEU A 32 -13.99 6.43 -2.32
CA LEU A 32 -12.91 6.64 -1.35
C LEU A 32 -12.78 5.44 -0.40
N ASP A 33 -13.90 4.84 0.01
CA ASP A 33 -13.88 3.67 0.88
C ASP A 33 -13.33 2.42 0.18
N VAL A 34 -13.50 2.31 -1.15
CA VAL A 34 -12.85 1.28 -1.95
C VAL A 34 -11.34 1.51 -1.99
N TRP A 35 -10.91 2.76 -2.19
CA TRP A 35 -9.48 3.10 -2.19
C TRP A 35 -8.81 2.86 -0.85
N LYS A 36 -9.48 3.13 0.27
CA LYS A 36 -8.98 2.80 1.61
C LYS A 36 -8.78 1.29 1.81
N GLN A 37 -9.72 0.47 1.36
CA GLN A 37 -9.59 -0.99 1.42
C GLN A 37 -8.42 -1.49 0.56
N ILE A 38 -8.22 -0.91 -0.62
CA ILE A 38 -7.08 -1.25 -1.48
C ILE A 38 -5.76 -0.85 -0.80
N ASP A 39 -5.69 0.35 -0.23
CA ASP A 39 -4.51 0.83 0.51
C ASP A 39 -4.15 -0.11 1.67
N GLU A 40 -5.14 -0.51 2.48
CA GLU A 40 -4.96 -1.48 3.55
C GLU A 40 -4.46 -2.84 3.02
N ALA A 41 -5.03 -3.33 1.91
CA ALA A 41 -4.60 -4.59 1.30
C ALA A 41 -3.14 -4.51 0.78
N VAL A 42 -2.76 -3.39 0.16
CA VAL A 42 -1.37 -3.14 -0.27
C VAL A 42 -0.45 -3.15 0.94
N ASN A 43 -0.75 -2.35 1.97
CA ASN A 43 0.03 -2.26 3.20
C ASN A 43 0.19 -3.62 3.88
N ASN A 44 -0.90 -4.41 3.96
CA ASN A 44 -0.86 -5.75 4.52
C ASN A 44 0.08 -6.70 3.76
N VAL A 45 0.13 -6.65 2.43
CA VAL A 45 1.08 -7.46 1.66
C VAL A 45 2.51 -7.03 1.95
N VAL A 46 2.77 -5.73 1.82
CA VAL A 46 4.14 -5.25 1.78
C VAL A 46 4.79 -5.23 3.17
N ASP A 47 4.03 -4.91 4.23
CA ASP A 47 4.55 -4.83 5.60
C ASP A 47 4.79 -6.20 6.25
N HIS A 48 4.24 -7.26 5.69
CA HIS A 48 4.34 -8.62 6.24
C HIS A 48 5.22 -9.57 5.42
N ILE A 49 5.89 -9.08 4.37
CA ILE A 49 6.85 -9.87 3.60
C ILE A 49 8.28 -9.41 3.90
N THR A 50 9.11 -10.32 4.38
CA THR A 50 10.54 -10.07 4.61
C THR A 50 11.41 -10.57 3.45
N LEU A 51 12.66 -10.09 3.38
CA LEU A 51 13.64 -10.64 2.44
C LEU A 51 13.90 -12.14 2.69
N ALA A 52 13.81 -12.61 3.94
CA ALA A 52 13.97 -14.02 4.26
C ALA A 52 12.83 -14.88 3.66
N ASP A 53 11.60 -14.37 3.68
CA ASP A 53 10.47 -15.04 3.02
C ASP A 53 10.67 -15.15 1.51
N LEU A 54 11.27 -14.13 0.89
CA LEU A 54 11.58 -14.13 -0.54
C LEU A 54 12.70 -15.12 -0.89
N VAL A 55 13.77 -15.17 -0.09
CA VAL A 55 14.84 -16.18 -0.25
C VAL A 55 14.26 -17.59 -0.17
N LYS A 56 13.44 -17.88 0.85
CA LYS A 56 12.78 -19.17 1.00
C LYS A 56 11.89 -19.54 -0.20
N LYS A 57 11.16 -18.58 -0.77
CA LYS A 57 10.35 -18.81 -1.98
C LYS A 57 11.21 -19.13 -3.20
N GLN A 58 12.38 -18.50 -3.33
CA GLN A 58 13.30 -18.72 -4.44
C GLN A 58 14.00 -20.08 -4.36
N GLU A 59 14.35 -20.55 -3.16
CA GLU A 59 14.95 -21.87 -2.93
C GLU A 59 14.00 -23.02 -3.32
N VAL A 60 12.69 -22.86 -3.15
CA VAL A 60 11.68 -23.88 -3.50
C VAL A 60 11.48 -24.02 -5.02
N ILE A 61 11.94 -23.06 -5.81
CA ILE A 61 11.85 -23.06 -7.28
C ILE A 61 13.08 -23.71 -7.94
N LEU A 62 14.15 -24.00 -7.16
CA LEU A 62 15.35 -24.73 -7.58
C LEU A 62 15.26 -26.21 -7.19
#